data_AF-A0A8S2XUY8-F1
#
_entry.id   AF-A0A8S2XUY8-F1
#
_cell.length_a   1.000
_cell.length_b   1.000
_cell.length_c   1.000
_cell.angle_alpha   90.00
_cell.angle_beta   90.00
_cell.angle_gamma   90.00
#
_symmetry.space_group_name_H-M   'P 1'
#
loop_
_entity.id
_entity.type
_entity.pdbx_description
1 polymer ?
#
loop_
_entity_poly.entity_id
_entity_poly.type
_entity_poly.pdbx_seq_one_letter_code
_entity_poly.pdbx_strand_id
1 'polypeptide(L)' 'QVVAGGKGAGNEFNQLNQPTDVLIDKETDSLIICDQGNQRIVRWSRRSGTTQGEMLIDNIRCWGLAMDEQRYLYVSDWKK' A
#
# COMPACT_ATOMS: atom_id res chain seq x y z
N GLN A 1 5.93 -7.93 14.80
CA GLN A 1 5.80 -6.46 14.81
C GLN A 1 4.79 -6.06 13.76
N VAL A 2 3.92 -5.09 14.03
CA VAL A 2 3.05 -4.48 13.01
C VAL A 2 3.85 -3.37 12.33
N VAL A 3 4.00 -3.45 11.01
CA VAL A 3 4.81 -2.51 10.22
C VAL A 3 3.98 -1.66 9.26
N ALA A 4 2.66 -1.86 9.21
CA ALA A 4 1.71 -1.05 8.43
C ALA A 4 0.33 -1.07 9.09
N GLY A 5 -0.33 0.10 9.16
CA GLY A 5 -1.60 0.27 9.87
C GLY A 5 -1.47 0.13 11.39
N GLY A 6 -2.41 -0.58 12.03
CA GLY A 6 -2.41 -0.83 13.47
C GLY A 6 -3.04 0.27 14.34
N LYS A 7 -3.60 1.32 13.74
CA LYS A 7 -4.30 2.44 14.42
C LYS A 7 -5.79 2.51 14.11
N GLY A 8 -6.40 1.35 13.83
CA GLY A 8 -7.80 1.26 13.38
C GLY A 8 -7.98 1.66 11.92
N ALA A 9 -9.22 1.55 11.45
CA ALA A 9 -9.59 1.94 10.10
C ALA A 9 -9.71 3.46 9.98
N GLY A 10 -9.12 4.05 8.93
CA GLY A 10 -9.19 5.49 8.68
C GLY A 10 -8.31 5.92 7.51
N ASN A 11 -8.28 7.22 7.20
CA ASN A 11 -7.63 7.76 6.01
C ASN A 11 -6.24 8.38 6.28
N GLU A 12 -5.81 8.46 7.54
CA GLU A 12 -4.48 8.95 7.86
C GLU A 12 -3.40 8.03 7.27
N PHE A 13 -2.19 8.54 7.08
CA PHE A 13 -1.08 7.73 6.54
C PHE A 13 -0.60 6.64 7.50
N ASN A 14 -0.96 6.73 8.77
CA ASN A 14 -0.69 5.71 9.78
C ASN A 14 -1.85 4.70 9.94
N GLN A 15 -2.89 4.81 9.11
CA GLN A 15 -4.08 3.98 9.07
C GLN A 15 -4.26 3.34 7.68
N LEU A 16 -5.04 2.27 7.64
CA LEU A 16 -5.50 1.62 6.41
C LEU A 16 -7.00 1.44 6.52
N ASN A 17 -7.72 1.39 5.41
CA ASN A 17 -9.15 1.19 5.35
C ASN A 17 -9.48 0.16 4.27
N GLN A 18 -9.89 -1.04 4.69
CA GLN A 18 -10.22 -2.17 3.81
C GLN A 18 -9.13 -2.45 2.74
N PRO A 19 -7.86 -2.65 3.13
CA PRO A 19 -6.83 -3.00 2.16
C PRO A 19 -7.13 -4.37 1.53
N THR A 20 -6.96 -4.50 0.22
CA THR A 20 -7.33 -5.72 -0.52
C THR A 20 -6.14 -6.55 -0.95
N ASP A 21 -4.96 -5.94 -1.09
CA ASP A 21 -3.75 -6.65 -1.49
C ASP A 21 -2.47 -5.94 -1.02
N VAL A 22 -1.36 -6.68 -0.95
CA VAL A 22 -0.05 -6.19 -0.55
C VAL A 22 1.06 -6.97 -1.26
N LEU A 23 2.10 -6.26 -1.71
CA LEU A 23 3.34 -6.87 -2.17
C LEU A 23 4.56 -6.30 -1.46
N ILE A 24 5.67 -7.05 -1.52
CA ILE A 24 6.95 -6.64 -0.95
C ILE A 24 7.84 -6.14 -2.09
N ASP A 25 8.28 -4.88 -1.99
CA ASP A 25 9.41 -4.37 -2.74
C ASP A 25 10.69 -4.67 -1.97
N LYS A 26 11.42 -5.70 -2.41
CA LYS A 26 12.67 -6.15 -1.76
C LYS A 26 13.80 -5.12 -1.93
N GLU A 27 13.81 -4.36 -3.02
CA GLU A 27 14.85 -3.38 -3.31
C GLU A 27 14.76 -2.18 -2.37
N THR A 28 13.55 -1.69 -2.10
CA THR A 28 13.33 -0.59 -1.15
C THR A 28 13.03 -1.04 0.27
N ASP A 29 13.02 -2.36 0.51
CA ASP A 29 12.63 -2.97 1.78
C ASP A 29 11.27 -2.43 2.30
N SER A 30 10.27 -2.41 1.42
CA SER A 30 8.97 -1.79 1.67
C SER A 30 7.80 -2.71 1.33
N LEU A 31 6.66 -2.44 1.94
CA LEU A 31 5.35 -2.94 1.51
C LEU A 31 4.72 -1.94 0.56
N ILE A 32 4.10 -2.41 -0.51
CA ILE A 32 3.19 -1.64 -1.35
C ILE A 32 1.80 -2.21 -1.14
N ILE A 33 0.88 -1.39 -0.65
CA ILE A 33 -0.43 -1.82 -0.15
C ILE A 33 -1.51 -1.15 -0.98
N CYS A 34 -2.45 -1.95 -1.47
CA CYS A 34 -3.68 -1.47 -2.02
C CYS A 34 -4.66 -1.15 -0.89
N ASP A 35 -4.85 0.14 -0.62
CA ASP A 35 -5.70 0.66 0.46
C ASP A 35 -7.05 1.09 -0.10
N GLN A 36 -7.83 0.09 -0.54
CA GLN A 36 -9.00 0.25 -1.41
C GLN A 36 -10.07 1.18 -0.83
N GLY A 37 -10.37 1.07 0.46
CA GLY A 37 -11.37 1.89 1.12
C GLY A 37 -10.98 3.38 1.16
N ASN A 38 -9.68 3.67 1.05
CA ASN A 38 -9.15 5.03 0.91
C ASN A 38 -8.84 5.41 -0.56
N GLN A 39 -9.09 4.52 -1.51
CA GLN A 39 -8.89 4.72 -2.95
C GLN A 39 -7.44 5.16 -3.28
N ARG A 40 -6.47 4.52 -2.63
CA ARG A 40 -5.04 4.83 -2.79
C ARG A 40 -4.17 3.58 -2.75
N ILE A 41 -2.96 3.70 -3.26
CA ILE A 41 -1.86 2.77 -3.02
C ILE A 41 -0.81 3.49 -2.17
N VAL A 42 -0.39 2.85 -1.08
CA VAL A 42 0.61 3.39 -0.16
C VAL A 42 1.84 2.50 -0.08
N ARG A 43 3.00 3.11 0.10
CA ARG A 43 4.24 2.44 0.45
C ARG A 43 4.52 2.55 1.95
N TRP A 44 4.90 1.47 2.60
CA TRP A 44 5.39 1.48 3.97
C TRP A 44 6.78 0.84 4.03
N SER A 45 7.75 1.57 4.55
CA SER A 45 9.06 0.98 4.87
C SER A 45 8.91 -0.09 5.96
N ARG A 46 9.59 -1.22 5.79
CA ARG A 46 9.63 -2.30 6.80
C ARG A 46 10.69 -2.07 7.87
N ARG A 47 11.50 -1.02 7.73
CA ARG A 47 12.55 -0.66 8.67
C ARG A 47 11.97 -0.21 10.00
N SER A 48 12.72 -0.43 11.08
CA SER A 48 12.33 0.00 12.42
C SER A 48 12.14 1.52 12.48
N GLY A 49 11.03 1.97 13.08
CA GLY A 49 10.74 3.40 13.29
C GLY A 49 9.79 4.02 12.25
N THR A 50 9.40 3.29 11.20
CA THR A 50 8.33 3.75 10.30
C THR A 50 6.98 3.73 11.03
N THR A 51 6.30 4.88 11.07
CA THR A 51 5.02 5.07 11.77
C THR A 51 3.87 5.43 10.83
N GLN A 52 4.16 5.68 9.55
CA GLN A 52 3.20 6.07 8.53
C GLN A 52 3.69 5.66 7.14
N GLY A 53 2.75 5.49 6.22
CA GLY A 53 3.01 5.24 4.81
C GLY A 53 3.18 6.52 3.99
N GLU A 54 3.64 6.32 2.77
CA GLU A 54 3.78 7.33 1.73
C GLU A 54 2.78 7.02 0.62
N MET A 55 2.11 8.04 0.09
CA MET A 55 1.24 7.86 -1.08
C MET A 55 2.08 7.55 -2.32
N LEU A 56 1.74 6.48 -3.03
CA LEU A 56 2.32 6.18 -4.35
C LEU A 56 1.38 6.55 -5.48
N ILE A 57 0.10 6.16 -5.36
CA ILE A 57 -0.93 6.38 -6.36
C ILE A 57 -2.21 6.77 -5.64
N ASP A 58 -2.91 7.79 -6.14
CA ASP A 58 -4.19 8.24 -5.63
C ASP A 58 -5.33 7.99 -6.63
N ASN A 59 -6.56 8.16 -6.16
CA ASN A 59 -7.78 8.08 -6.97
C ASN A 59 -7.86 6.80 -7.82
N ILE A 60 -7.46 5.68 -7.21
CA ILE A 60 -7.45 4.36 -7.84
C ILE A 60 -8.28 3.41 -6.98
N ARG A 61 -9.18 2.67 -7.62
CA ARG A 61 -9.89 1.60 -6.92
C ARG A 61 -9.14 0.29 -7.14
N CYS A 62 -7.98 0.20 -6.54
CA CYS A 62 -7.15 -0.99 -6.66
C CYS A 62 -7.87 -2.22 -6.05
N TRP A 63 -7.57 -3.40 -6.60
CA TRP A 63 -7.98 -4.67 -6.03
C TRP A 63 -6.79 -5.60 -5.84
N GLY A 64 -6.01 -5.82 -6.89
CA GLY A 64 -4.80 -6.64 -6.89
C GLY A 64 -3.58 -5.87 -7.35
N LEU A 65 -2.41 -6.28 -6.87
CA LEU A 65 -1.11 -5.70 -7.17
C LEU A 65 -0.17 -6.78 -7.73
N ALA A 66 0.63 -6.41 -8.73
CA ALA A 66 1.77 -7.20 -9.18
C ALA A 66 2.95 -6.27 -9.50
N MET A 67 4.17 -6.77 -9.37
CA MET A 67 5.37 -6.03 -9.76
C MET A 67 6.31 -6.96 -10.51
N ASP A 68 6.87 -6.49 -11.62
CA ASP A 68 7.84 -7.26 -12.40
C ASP A 68 9.28 -7.06 -11.91
N GLU A 69 10.23 -7.76 -12.56
CA GLU A 69 11.65 -7.66 -12.25
C GLU A 69 12.26 -6.30 -12.59
N GLN A 70 11.63 -5.53 -13.49
CA GLN A 70 12.03 -4.17 -13.83
C GLN A 70 11.40 -3.12 -12.89
N ARG A 71 10.62 -3.57 -11.90
CA ARG A 71 9.91 -2.76 -10.90
C ARG A 71 8.78 -1.91 -11.45
N TYR A 72 8.16 -2.33 -12.55
CA TYR A 72 6.87 -1.77 -12.95
C TYR A 72 5.76 -2.33 -12.04
N LEU A 73 4.99 -1.42 -11.45
CA LEU A 73 3.83 -1.76 -10.63
C LEU A 73 2.58 -1.86 -11.51
N TYR A 74 1.95 -3.02 -11.48
CA TYR A 74 0.68 -3.32 -12.14
C TYR A 74 -0.42 -3.34 -11.09
N VAL A 75 -1.53 -2.70 -11.41
CA VAL A 75 -2.67 -2.57 -10.50
C VAL A 75 -3.92 -2.92 -11.28
N SER A 76 -4.73 -3.84 -10.75
CA SER A 76 -6.10 -4.01 -11.25
C SER A 76 -7.01 -2.97 -10.61
N ASP A 77 -7.63 -2.13 -11.44
CA ASP A 77 -8.69 -1.20 -11.02
C ASP A 77 -10.04 -1.80 -11.42
N TRP A 78 -10.95 -1.98 -10.45
CA TRP A 78 -12.29 -2.54 -10.72
C TRP A 78 -13.32 -1.51 -11.18
N LYS A 79 -12.97 -0.23 -11.22
CA LYS A 79 -13.85 0.86 -11.66
C LYS A 79 -13.52 1.36 -13.07
N LYS A 80 -12.29 1.18 -13.55
CA LYS A 80 -11.82 1.68 -14.85
C LYS A 80 -11.49 0.56 -15.82
#